data_AF-A0A9W8HGW1-F1
#
_entry.id   AF-A0A9W8HGW1-F1
#
_cell.length_a   1.000
_cell.length_b   1.000
_cell.length_c   1.000
_cell.angle_alpha   90.00
_cell.angle_beta   90.00
_cell.angle_gamma   90.00
#
_symmetry.space_group_name_H-M   'P 1'
#
loop_
_entity.id
_entity.type
_entity.pdbx_description
1 polymer ?
#
loop_
_entity_poly.entity_id
_entity_poly.type
_entity_poly.pdbx_seq_one_letter_code
_entity_poly.pdbx_strand_id
1 'polypeptide(L)'
;MDKSGLRAREGVLNGRRVQFFKGKSAVNALVKAEDGKQAKVSSREEAIEWVQELLDFQLIVRCDRVGEGSRQLRVNPMQNFDEEAYYAWLYEGSQIMVILGGIGVVAVVLAGVMFPLWPSVLRNGTWYLSMLALGLLGLLFGIAIVRLIVYVISLAAAPQGLWIFPNLFEDVGFIESFIPLYGWDAPKGTGAGNGTAPAAAAPSTDSGSDQKKTE
;
A
#
# COMPACT_ATOMS: atom_id res chain seq x y z
N MET A 1 7.06 -5.83 -7.03
CA MET A 1 7.88 -7.00 -7.46
C MET A 1 9.33 -6.84 -6.97
N ASP A 2 9.62 -5.78 -6.22
CA ASP A 2 10.96 -5.32 -5.86
C ASP A 2 11.63 -6.14 -4.75
N LYS A 3 10.88 -7.05 -4.12
CA LYS A 3 11.38 -7.92 -3.05
C LYS A 3 12.05 -9.21 -3.55
N SER A 4 11.87 -9.58 -4.82
CA SER A 4 12.34 -10.87 -5.36
C SER A 4 13.83 -10.94 -5.72
N GLY A 5 14.58 -9.84 -5.59
CA GLY A 5 16.01 -9.78 -5.96
C GLY A 5 16.30 -9.84 -7.47
N LEU A 6 15.27 -9.94 -8.32
CA LEU A 6 15.39 -9.94 -9.77
C LEU A 6 15.65 -8.52 -10.29
N ARG A 7 16.73 -8.34 -11.07
CA ARG A 7 17.05 -7.05 -11.72
C ARG A 7 16.24 -6.88 -13.02
N ALA A 8 14.94 -6.70 -12.88
CA ALA A 8 14.06 -6.40 -14.01
C ALA A 8 14.23 -4.95 -14.49
N ARG A 9 14.09 -4.74 -15.80
CA ARG A 9 14.12 -3.44 -16.48
C ARG A 9 12.93 -3.32 -17.40
N GLU A 10 12.49 -2.10 -17.67
CA GLU A 10 11.43 -1.86 -18.65
C GLU A 10 11.98 -1.76 -20.07
N GLY A 11 11.32 -2.45 -21.00
CA GLY A 11 11.59 -2.46 -22.42
C GLY A 11 10.32 -2.47 -23.25
N VAL A 12 10.48 -2.46 -24.57
CA VAL A 12 9.37 -2.52 -25.53
C VAL A 12 9.56 -3.72 -26.44
N LEU A 13 8.59 -4.64 -26.45
CA LEU A 13 8.57 -5.82 -27.30
C LEU A 13 7.28 -5.76 -28.15
N ASN A 14 7.41 -5.79 -29.48
CA ASN A 14 6.27 -5.69 -30.41
C ASN A 14 5.33 -4.51 -30.13
N GLY A 15 5.87 -3.37 -29.67
CA GLY A 15 5.09 -2.17 -29.32
C GLY A 15 4.44 -2.19 -27.93
N ARG A 16 4.50 -3.31 -27.19
CA ARG A 16 4.03 -3.41 -25.81
C ARG A 16 5.18 -3.15 -24.83
N ARG A 17 4.91 -2.41 -23.75
CA ARG A 17 5.87 -2.29 -22.63
C ARG A 17 5.93 -3.60 -21.86
N VAL A 18 7.11 -4.16 -21.73
CA VAL A 18 7.35 -5.42 -21.03
C VAL A 18 8.50 -5.24 -20.05
N GLN A 19 8.47 -6.01 -18.96
CA GLN A 19 9.62 -6.11 -18.08
C GLN A 19 10.53 -7.22 -18.59
N PHE A 20 11.82 -6.93 -18.69
CA PHE A 20 12.82 -7.89 -19.13
C PHE A 20 14.00 -7.93 -18.17
N PHE A 21 14.68 -9.06 -18.12
CA PHE A 21 15.81 -9.32 -17.24
C PHE A 21 16.85 -10.17 -17.97
N LYS A 22 18.02 -10.34 -17.37
CA LYS A 22 19.08 -11.21 -17.89
C LYS A 22 18.98 -12.60 -17.25
N GLY A 23 19.20 -13.67 -18.01
CA GLY A 23 19.08 -15.06 -17.52
C GLY A 23 19.87 -15.30 -16.23
N LYS A 24 21.13 -14.84 -16.19
CA LYS A 24 22.00 -14.88 -15.00
C LYS A 24 21.38 -14.22 -13.76
N SER A 25 20.63 -13.13 -13.95
CA SER A 25 19.96 -12.47 -12.82
C SER A 25 18.77 -13.29 -12.29
N ALA A 26 18.10 -14.08 -13.13
CA ALA A 26 17.01 -14.95 -12.70
C ALA A 26 17.54 -16.15 -11.92
N VAL A 27 18.58 -16.82 -12.43
CA VAL A 27 19.23 -17.93 -11.73
C VAL A 27 19.74 -17.47 -10.35
N ASN A 28 20.44 -16.33 -10.30
CA ASN A 28 20.91 -15.77 -9.03
C ASN A 28 19.75 -15.40 -8.09
N ALA A 29 18.61 -14.96 -8.61
CA ALA A 29 17.45 -14.62 -7.80
C ALA A 29 16.75 -15.87 -7.22
N LEU A 30 16.76 -17.00 -7.93
CA LEU A 30 16.19 -18.26 -7.46
C LEU A 30 17.03 -18.93 -6.37
N VAL A 31 18.36 -18.86 -6.51
CA VAL A 31 19.32 -19.38 -5.52
C VAL A 31 19.40 -18.48 -4.29
N LYS A 32 19.19 -17.17 -4.46
CA LYS A 32 19.21 -16.23 -3.34
C LYS A 32 17.97 -16.41 -2.46
N ALA A 33 18.20 -16.74 -1.19
CA ALA A 33 17.16 -16.68 -0.16
C ALA A 33 16.62 -15.25 -0.02
N GLU A 34 15.31 -15.09 -0.07
CA GLU A 34 14.63 -13.83 0.28
C GLU A 34 14.76 -13.64 1.81
N ASP A 35 15.01 -12.42 2.30
CA ASP A 35 15.27 -12.17 3.73
C ASP A 35 14.17 -12.80 4.61
N GLY A 36 14.53 -13.84 5.37
CA GLY A 36 13.63 -14.59 6.26
C GLY A 36 12.93 -15.81 5.65
N LYS A 37 13.17 -16.18 4.38
CA LYS A 37 12.63 -17.40 3.73
C LYS A 37 13.75 -18.23 3.11
N GLN A 38 13.61 -19.55 3.16
CA GLN A 38 14.57 -20.46 2.49
C GLN A 38 14.63 -20.17 0.99
N ALA A 39 15.82 -20.33 0.41
CA ALA A 39 16.00 -20.30 -1.04
C ALA A 39 15.02 -21.30 -1.67
N LYS A 40 14.34 -20.85 -2.74
CA LYS A 40 13.32 -21.67 -3.41
C LYS A 40 13.95 -22.93 -4.03
N VAL A 41 15.23 -22.85 -4.36
CA VAL A 41 16.00 -23.84 -5.10
C VAL A 41 17.34 -24.05 -4.41
N SER A 42 17.76 -25.31 -4.31
CA SER A 42 18.95 -25.71 -3.55
C SER A 42 20.25 -25.67 -4.36
N SER A 43 20.17 -25.87 -5.68
CA SER A 43 21.32 -25.86 -6.58
C SER A 43 21.14 -24.92 -7.77
N ARG A 44 22.25 -24.52 -8.39
CA ARG A 44 22.23 -23.67 -9.58
C ARG A 44 21.67 -24.41 -10.80
N GLU A 45 21.96 -25.69 -10.92
CA GLU A 45 21.46 -26.56 -11.99
C GLU A 45 19.94 -26.69 -11.93
N GLU A 46 19.40 -26.92 -10.73
CA GLU A 46 17.94 -26.95 -10.48
C GLU A 46 17.32 -25.58 -10.87
N ALA A 47 18.00 -24.46 -10.58
CA ALA A 47 17.48 -23.14 -10.96
C ALA A 47 17.45 -22.93 -12.47
N ILE A 48 18.37 -23.55 -13.23
CA ILE A 48 18.38 -23.52 -14.69
C ILE A 48 17.18 -24.31 -15.24
N GLU A 49 16.90 -25.48 -14.68
CA GLU A 49 15.75 -26.31 -15.07
C GLU A 49 14.43 -25.55 -14.84
N TRP A 50 14.28 -24.89 -13.69
CA TRP A 50 13.10 -24.06 -13.41
C TRP A 50 12.93 -22.91 -14.42
N VAL A 51 14.02 -22.24 -14.82
CA VAL A 51 13.93 -21.16 -15.82
C VAL A 51 13.62 -21.72 -17.21
N GLN A 52 14.12 -22.92 -17.53
CA GLN A 52 13.75 -23.61 -18.75
C GLN A 52 12.26 -24.00 -18.75
N GLU A 53 11.73 -24.49 -17.64
CA GLU A 53 10.30 -24.79 -17.49
C GLU A 53 9.43 -23.52 -17.63
N LEU A 54 9.87 -22.37 -17.12
CA LEU A 54 9.21 -21.08 -17.36
C LEU A 54 9.19 -20.68 -18.85
N LEU A 55 10.24 -21.04 -19.59
CA LEU A 55 10.34 -20.82 -21.04
C LEU A 55 9.40 -21.76 -21.81
N ASP A 56 9.33 -23.02 -21.39
CA ASP A 56 8.46 -24.06 -21.96
C ASP A 56 6.97 -23.74 -21.72
N PHE A 57 6.61 -23.23 -20.54
CA PHE A 57 5.28 -22.71 -20.25
C PHE A 57 5.00 -21.33 -20.86
N GLN A 58 5.96 -20.76 -21.61
CA GLN A 58 5.81 -19.51 -22.32
C GLN A 58 5.48 -18.31 -21.40
N LEU A 59 5.85 -18.39 -20.12
CA LEU A 59 5.71 -17.30 -19.15
C LEU A 59 6.79 -16.24 -19.34
N ILE A 60 7.93 -16.66 -19.90
CA ILE A 60 9.03 -15.83 -20.34
C ILE A 60 9.36 -16.13 -21.80
N VAL A 61 10.02 -15.19 -22.48
CA VAL A 61 10.48 -15.37 -23.86
C VAL A 61 11.87 -14.80 -24.05
N ARG A 62 12.77 -15.56 -24.69
CA ARG A 62 14.11 -15.08 -25.05
C ARG A 62 14.00 -13.94 -26.06
N CYS A 63 14.64 -12.83 -25.73
CA CYS A 63 14.67 -11.61 -26.52
C CYS A 63 16.09 -11.11 -26.69
N ASP A 64 16.35 -10.48 -27.83
CA ASP A 64 17.57 -9.72 -28.08
C ASP A 64 17.25 -8.23 -28.11
N ARG A 65 18.22 -7.40 -27.73
CA ARG A 65 18.10 -5.95 -27.88
C ARG A 65 18.39 -5.58 -29.33
N VAL A 66 17.58 -4.71 -29.92
CA VAL A 66 17.72 -4.29 -31.32
C VAL A 66 19.02 -3.50 -31.56
N GLY A 67 19.56 -2.88 -30.50
CA GLY A 67 20.88 -2.24 -30.48
C GLY A 67 21.44 -2.13 -29.06
N GLU A 68 22.74 -1.88 -28.95
CA GLU A 68 23.41 -1.70 -27.67
C GLU A 68 22.82 -0.47 -26.94
N GLY A 69 22.42 -0.65 -25.67
CA GLY A 69 21.73 0.39 -24.89
C GLY A 69 20.26 0.64 -25.25
N SER A 70 19.74 0.09 -26.35
CA SER A 70 18.33 0.25 -26.71
C SER A 70 17.41 -0.55 -25.76
N ARG A 71 16.22 0.01 -25.52
CA ARG A 71 15.14 -0.66 -24.76
C ARG A 71 14.18 -1.42 -25.67
N GLN A 72 14.42 -1.42 -26.97
CA GLN A 72 13.64 -2.17 -27.93
C GLN A 72 14.13 -3.62 -27.97
N LEU A 73 13.20 -4.54 -27.77
CA LEU A 73 13.44 -5.96 -27.73
C LEU A 73 12.84 -6.61 -28.98
N ARG A 74 13.52 -7.64 -29.48
CA ARG A 74 13.06 -8.51 -30.56
C ARG A 74 13.08 -9.95 -30.08
N VAL A 75 12.05 -10.72 -30.38
CA VAL A 75 12.01 -12.15 -30.04
C VAL A 75 13.09 -12.89 -30.82
N ASN A 76 13.86 -13.72 -30.11
CA ASN A 76 14.82 -14.62 -30.75
C ASN A 76 14.08 -15.89 -31.22
N PRO A 77 14.27 -16.37 -32.46
CA PRO A 77 13.62 -17.61 -32.92
C PRO A 77 14.10 -18.86 -32.17
N MET A 78 15.32 -18.85 -31.62
CA MET A 78 15.87 -19.96 -30.83
C MET A 78 15.55 -19.76 -29.35
N GLN A 79 14.54 -20.49 -28.85
CA GLN A 79 14.10 -20.42 -27.45
C GLN A 79 14.82 -21.45 -26.57
N ASN A 80 16.15 -21.46 -26.62
CA ASN A 80 16.97 -22.23 -25.68
C ASN A 80 17.41 -21.34 -24.52
N PHE A 81 17.46 -21.91 -23.32
CA PHE A 81 17.97 -21.21 -22.15
C PHE A 81 19.47 -20.91 -22.27
N ASP A 82 19.85 -19.69 -21.89
CA ASP A 82 21.21 -19.16 -21.91
C ASP A 82 21.31 -18.05 -20.86
N GLU A 83 22.27 -18.15 -19.95
CA GLU A 83 22.43 -17.19 -18.86
C GLU A 83 22.78 -15.78 -19.34
N GLU A 84 23.45 -15.66 -20.48
CA GLU A 84 23.89 -14.37 -21.01
C GLU A 84 22.81 -13.67 -21.84
N ALA A 85 21.74 -14.40 -22.21
CA ALA A 85 20.61 -13.87 -22.96
C ALA A 85 19.64 -13.03 -22.09
N TYR A 86 18.81 -12.24 -22.78
CA TYR A 86 17.73 -11.48 -22.15
C TYR A 86 16.39 -12.21 -22.30
N TYR A 87 15.54 -12.07 -21.30
CA TYR A 87 14.22 -12.67 -21.24
C TYR A 87 13.19 -11.61 -20.88
N ALA A 88 12.07 -11.59 -21.60
CA ALA A 88 10.93 -10.73 -21.29
C ALA A 88 9.84 -11.54 -20.60
N TRP A 89 9.23 -10.97 -19.56
CA TRP A 89 8.03 -11.52 -18.93
C TRP A 89 6.82 -11.34 -19.85
N LEU A 90 6.09 -12.43 -20.08
CA LEU A 90 4.82 -12.44 -20.79
C LEU A 90 3.62 -12.57 -19.84
N TYR A 91 3.84 -13.02 -18.61
CA TYR A 91 2.78 -13.19 -17.62
C TYR A 91 2.28 -11.85 -17.07
N GLU A 92 1.03 -11.51 -17.38
CA GLU A 92 0.35 -10.30 -16.93
C GLU A 92 -0.58 -10.58 -15.74
N GLY A 93 -0.02 -10.84 -14.56
CA GLY A 93 -0.79 -10.94 -13.30
C GLY A 93 -1.99 -11.90 -13.33
N SER A 94 -2.89 -11.77 -12.35
CA SER A 94 -4.15 -12.55 -12.35
C SER A 94 -5.20 -11.85 -13.19
N GLN A 95 -5.39 -12.31 -14.43
CA GLN A 95 -6.41 -11.79 -15.34
C GLN A 95 -7.83 -11.94 -14.76
N ILE A 96 -8.04 -12.94 -13.89
CA ILE A 96 -9.34 -13.18 -13.23
C ILE A 96 -9.73 -11.98 -12.35
N MET A 97 -8.77 -11.38 -11.62
CA MET A 97 -9.06 -10.21 -10.78
C MET A 97 -9.45 -9.00 -11.62
N VAL A 98 -8.80 -8.81 -12.78
CA VAL A 98 -9.13 -7.72 -13.71
C VAL A 98 -10.52 -7.94 -14.30
N ILE A 99 -10.84 -9.16 -14.74
CA ILE A 99 -12.15 -9.51 -15.28
C ILE A 99 -13.23 -9.35 -14.21
N LEU A 100 -13.01 -9.85 -13.00
CA LEU A 100 -13.96 -9.75 -11.89
C LEU A 100 -14.17 -8.29 -11.49
N GLY A 101 -13.11 -7.48 -11.46
CA GLY A 101 -13.21 -6.04 -11.27
C GLY A 101 -14.05 -5.38 -12.37
N GLY A 102 -13.82 -5.76 -13.63
CA GLY A 102 -14.62 -5.28 -14.77
C GLY A 102 -16.10 -5.63 -14.65
N ILE A 103 -16.42 -6.89 -14.34
CA ILE A 103 -17.80 -7.35 -14.08
C ILE A 103 -18.41 -6.58 -12.90
N GLY A 104 -17.65 -6.35 -11.83
CA GLY A 104 -18.09 -5.59 -10.67
C GLY A 104 -18.49 -4.16 -11.02
N VAL A 105 -17.65 -3.45 -11.78
CA VAL A 105 -17.98 -2.09 -12.24
C VAL A 105 -19.24 -2.08 -13.09
N VAL A 106 -19.38 -3.00 -14.04
CA VAL A 106 -20.58 -3.12 -14.88
C VAL A 106 -21.82 -3.40 -14.03
N ALA A 107 -21.72 -4.31 -13.05
CA ALA A 107 -22.82 -4.64 -12.16
C ALA A 107 -23.27 -3.44 -11.30
N VAL A 108 -22.32 -2.64 -10.78
CA VAL A 108 -22.64 -1.42 -10.01
C VAL A 108 -23.37 -0.40 -10.88
N VAL A 109 -22.87 -0.14 -12.09
CA VAL A 109 -23.51 0.78 -13.03
C VAL A 109 -24.91 0.29 -13.41
N LEU A 110 -25.04 -1.00 -13.73
CA LEU A 110 -26.32 -1.63 -14.06
C LEU A 110 -27.31 -1.52 -12.90
N ALA A 111 -26.86 -1.81 -11.67
CA ALA A 111 -27.67 -1.68 -10.47
C ALA A 111 -28.19 -0.24 -10.28
N GLY A 112 -27.35 0.77 -10.55
CA GLY A 112 -27.72 2.18 -10.53
C GLY A 112 -28.74 2.55 -11.61
N VAL A 113 -28.54 2.14 -12.86
CA VAL A 113 -29.48 2.39 -13.96
C VAL A 113 -30.82 1.69 -13.72
N MET A 114 -30.81 0.49 -13.13
CA MET A 114 -32.00 -0.28 -12.79
C MET A 114 -32.68 0.18 -11.50
N PHE A 115 -32.23 1.24 -10.83
CA PHE A 115 -32.89 1.79 -9.64
C PHE A 115 -34.43 1.95 -9.77
N PRO A 116 -35.00 2.33 -10.95
CA PRO A 116 -36.45 2.38 -11.13
C PRO A 116 -37.16 1.03 -10.95
N LEU A 117 -36.50 -0.08 -11.30
CA LEU A 117 -37.05 -1.44 -11.19
C LEU A 117 -36.87 -2.07 -9.80
N TRP A 118 -36.18 -1.40 -8.87
CA TRP A 118 -35.91 -1.99 -7.56
C TRP A 118 -37.20 -2.22 -6.76
N PRO A 119 -37.30 -3.35 -6.04
CA PRO A 119 -38.36 -3.57 -5.05
C PRO A 119 -38.46 -2.41 -4.07
N SER A 120 -39.69 -2.07 -3.64
CA SER A 120 -39.93 -0.93 -2.74
C SER A 120 -39.14 -1.00 -1.43
N VAL A 121 -38.83 -2.21 -0.94
CA VAL A 121 -38.01 -2.43 0.26
C VAL A 121 -36.58 -1.88 0.10
N LEU A 122 -35.92 -2.14 -1.03
CA LEU A 122 -34.56 -1.66 -1.28
C LEU A 122 -34.50 -0.15 -1.44
N ARG A 123 -35.50 0.44 -2.12
CA ARG A 123 -35.61 1.90 -2.27
C ARG A 123 -35.73 2.61 -0.92
N ASN A 124 -36.57 2.07 -0.03
CA ASN A 124 -36.67 2.58 1.34
C ASN A 124 -35.35 2.41 2.10
N GLY A 125 -34.65 1.29 1.92
CA GLY A 125 -33.31 1.06 2.47
C GLY A 125 -32.31 2.15 2.05
N THR A 126 -32.27 2.50 0.76
CA THR A 126 -31.42 3.60 0.27
C THR A 126 -31.79 4.94 0.90
N TRP A 127 -33.08 5.22 1.09
CA TRP A 127 -33.53 6.45 1.75
C TRP A 127 -33.07 6.52 3.21
N TYR A 128 -33.26 5.45 3.99
CA TYR A 128 -32.78 5.40 5.38
C TYR A 128 -31.26 5.48 5.47
N LEU A 129 -30.54 4.82 4.56
CA LEU A 129 -29.07 4.88 4.51
C LEU A 129 -28.59 6.30 4.18
N SER A 130 -29.25 6.99 3.24
CA SER A 130 -28.95 8.38 2.91
C SER A 130 -29.24 9.32 4.09
N MET A 131 -30.38 9.14 4.76
CA MET A 131 -30.73 9.93 5.95
C MET A 131 -29.78 9.66 7.13
N LEU A 132 -29.32 8.42 7.30
CA LEU A 132 -28.32 8.05 8.30
C LEU A 132 -26.97 8.72 8.00
N ALA A 133 -26.50 8.65 6.74
CA ALA A 133 -25.27 9.31 6.32
C ALA A 133 -25.35 10.84 6.49
N LEU A 134 -26.49 11.44 6.16
CA LEU A 134 -26.73 12.87 6.36
C LEU A 134 -26.77 13.24 7.85
N GLY A 135 -27.36 12.40 8.69
CA GLY A 135 -27.36 12.56 10.15
C GLY A 135 -25.96 12.46 10.74
N LEU A 136 -25.16 11.47 10.33
CA LEU A 136 -23.76 11.32 10.74
C LEU A 136 -22.93 12.52 10.29
N LEU A 137 -23.12 12.98 9.05
CA LEU A 137 -22.45 14.17 8.52
C LEU A 137 -22.84 15.43 9.30
N GLY A 138 -24.13 15.61 9.58
CA GLY A 138 -24.64 16.72 10.40
C GLY A 138 -24.09 16.69 11.83
N LEU A 139 -23.96 15.51 12.43
CA LEU A 139 -23.32 15.32 13.73
C LEU A 139 -21.85 15.75 13.70
N LEU A 140 -21.09 15.35 12.69
CA LEU A 140 -19.69 15.76 12.54
C LEU A 140 -19.55 17.28 12.41
N PHE A 141 -20.41 17.93 11.62
CA PHE A 141 -20.45 19.39 11.53
C PHE A 141 -20.85 20.05 12.86
N GLY A 142 -21.83 19.49 13.56
CA GLY A 142 -22.24 19.98 14.88
C GLY A 142 -21.08 19.96 15.88
N ILE A 143 -20.33 18.86 15.95
CA ILE A 143 -19.14 18.75 16.81
C ILE A 143 -18.06 19.74 16.39
N ALA A 144 -17.83 19.93 15.08
CA ALA A 144 -16.87 20.91 14.57
C ALA A 144 -17.25 22.36 14.94
N ILE A 145 -18.54 22.71 14.89
CA ILE A 145 -19.04 24.04 15.30
C ILE A 145 -18.89 24.23 16.81
N VAL A 146 -19.26 23.23 17.62
CA VAL A 146 -19.09 23.29 19.09
C VAL A 146 -17.62 23.48 19.44
N ARG A 147 -16.72 22.74 18.80
CA ARG A 147 -15.26 22.90 18.94
C ARG A 147 -14.83 24.33 18.65
N LEU A 148 -15.31 24.93 17.55
CA LEU A 148 -14.98 26.31 17.18
C LEU A 148 -15.47 27.32 18.22
N ILE A 149 -16.73 27.20 18.67
CA ILE A 149 -17.31 28.10 19.67
C ILE A 149 -16.51 28.05 20.97
N VAL A 150 -16.19 26.85 21.46
CA VAL A 150 -15.41 26.68 22.69
C VAL A 150 -14.01 27.23 22.54
N TYR A 151 -13.36 27.02 21.40
CA TYR A 151 -12.04 27.59 21.14
C TYR A 151 -12.07 29.12 21.19
N VAL A 152 -13.03 29.76 20.51
CA VAL A 152 -13.17 31.23 20.51
C VAL A 152 -13.44 31.79 21.92
N ILE A 153 -14.33 31.15 22.69
CA ILE A 153 -14.61 31.56 24.07
C ILE A 153 -13.38 31.38 24.96
N SER A 154 -12.69 30.24 24.84
CA SER A 154 -11.50 29.94 25.64
C SER A 154 -10.35 30.90 25.35
N LEU A 155 -10.19 31.34 24.09
CA LEU A 155 -9.19 32.33 23.69
C LEU A 155 -9.45 33.71 24.31
N ALA A 156 -10.71 34.05 24.58
CA ALA A 156 -11.08 35.29 25.27
C ALA A 156 -10.87 35.21 26.79
N ALA A 157 -10.96 34.01 27.38
CA ALA A 157 -10.85 33.79 28.82
C ALA A 157 -9.43 33.41 29.30
N ALA A 158 -8.63 32.76 28.45
CA ALA A 158 -7.29 32.30 28.76
C ALA A 158 -6.36 32.50 27.55
N PRO A 159 -5.05 32.72 27.77
CA PRO A 159 -4.06 32.85 26.69
C PRO A 159 -3.81 31.55 25.92
N GLN A 160 -4.33 30.42 26.41
CA GLN A 160 -4.25 29.10 25.79
C GLN A 160 -5.66 28.66 25.39
N GLY A 161 -5.87 28.41 24.10
CA GLY A 161 -7.17 27.94 23.62
C GLY A 161 -7.43 26.48 24.04
N LEU A 162 -8.65 26.21 24.51
CA LEU A 162 -9.15 24.87 24.81
C LEU A 162 -9.69 24.24 23.52
N TRP A 163 -9.17 23.07 23.17
CA TRP A 163 -9.62 22.27 22.04
C TRP A 163 -10.47 21.11 22.54
N ILE A 164 -11.71 21.01 22.08
CA ILE A 164 -12.56 19.83 22.27
C ILE A 164 -12.31 18.87 21.10
N PHE A 165 -12.02 17.60 21.42
CA PHE A 165 -11.61 16.55 20.48
C PHE A 165 -10.42 16.96 19.57
N PRO A 166 -9.19 17.06 20.11
CA PRO A 166 -8.01 17.42 19.34
C PRO A 166 -7.82 16.50 18.10
N ASN A 167 -8.02 15.19 18.27
CA ASN A 167 -7.75 14.16 17.28
C ASN A 167 -8.85 13.97 16.22
N LEU A 168 -9.93 14.78 16.22
CA LEU A 168 -11.08 14.57 15.35
C LEU A 168 -10.75 14.64 13.84
N PHE A 169 -9.70 15.38 13.48
CA PHE A 169 -9.22 15.54 12.09
C PHE A 169 -7.80 14.98 11.90
N GLU A 170 -7.29 14.21 12.86
CA GLU A 170 -6.01 13.51 12.69
C GLU A 170 -6.24 12.15 12.02
N ASP A 171 -5.20 11.61 11.39
CA ASP A 171 -5.22 10.32 10.68
C ASP A 171 -5.26 9.13 11.66
N VAL A 172 -6.23 9.13 12.57
CA VAL A 172 -6.45 8.10 13.59
C VAL A 172 -7.80 7.43 13.37
N GLY A 173 -7.98 6.23 13.93
CA GLY A 173 -9.24 5.50 13.77
C GLY A 173 -10.43 6.27 14.35
N PHE A 174 -11.64 6.02 13.85
CA PHE A 174 -12.86 6.74 14.25
C PHE A 174 -13.04 6.84 15.78
N ILE A 175 -12.72 5.78 16.53
CA ILE A 175 -12.86 5.78 18.01
C ILE A 175 -11.76 6.63 18.68
N GLU A 176 -10.55 6.59 18.14
CA GLU A 176 -9.40 7.37 18.64
C GLU A 176 -9.54 8.86 18.32
N SER A 177 -10.32 9.22 17.30
CA SER A 177 -10.68 10.60 17.00
C SER A 177 -11.46 11.30 18.13
N PHE A 178 -12.18 10.54 18.97
CA PHE A 178 -12.99 11.08 20.08
C PHE A 178 -12.31 10.99 21.45
N ILE A 179 -11.06 10.52 21.51
CA ILE A 179 -10.32 10.38 22.76
C ILE A 179 -8.92 10.98 22.55
N PRO A 180 -8.46 11.95 23.37
CA PRO A 180 -9.11 12.55 24.54
C PRO A 180 -10.22 13.56 24.20
N LEU A 181 -11.16 13.77 25.14
CA LEU A 181 -12.31 14.68 24.97
C LEU A 181 -11.91 16.17 24.88
N TYR A 182 -10.82 16.57 25.52
CA TYR A 182 -10.31 17.94 25.51
C TYR A 182 -8.78 17.97 25.61
N GLY A 183 -8.17 19.04 25.10
CA GLY A 183 -6.74 19.33 25.17
C GLY A 183 -6.48 20.83 25.16
N TRP A 184 -5.35 21.26 25.72
CA TRP A 184 -4.94 22.67 25.75
C TRP A 184 -3.91 22.95 24.65
N ASP A 185 -4.04 24.10 23.99
CA ASP A 185 -3.06 24.56 23.00
C ASP A 185 -1.74 24.97 23.68
N ALA A 186 -0.60 24.60 23.09
CA ALA A 186 0.70 24.82 23.71
C ALA A 186 1.01 26.33 23.82
N PRO A 187 1.66 26.80 24.91
CA PRO A 187 1.98 28.22 25.04
C PRO A 187 2.94 28.64 23.91
N LYS A 188 2.58 29.71 23.18
CA LYS A 188 3.46 30.34 22.18
C LYS A 188 4.70 30.91 22.87
N GLY A 189 5.74 30.08 23.00
CA GLY A 189 7.04 30.43 23.56
C GLY A 189 8.06 29.35 23.24
N THR A 190 8.72 29.49 22.10
CA THR A 190 10.02 28.89 21.73
C THR A 190 10.11 27.35 21.71
N GLY A 191 9.92 26.79 20.51
CA GLY A 191 10.64 25.62 19.95
C GLY A 191 10.80 24.36 20.78
N ALA A 192 9.97 23.34 20.51
CA ALA A 192 10.38 21.94 20.33
C ALA A 192 9.17 21.12 19.88
N GLY A 193 9.29 20.44 18.75
CA GLY A 193 8.35 19.40 18.37
C GLY A 193 8.48 18.22 19.32
N ASN A 194 7.35 17.78 19.86
CA ASN A 194 6.98 16.37 19.95
C ASN A 194 5.60 16.28 20.60
N GLY A 195 4.60 15.95 19.78
CA GLY A 195 3.35 15.41 20.27
C GLY A 195 3.60 14.02 20.84
N THR A 196 3.64 13.92 22.16
CA THR A 196 3.37 12.66 22.86
C THR A 196 2.68 13.00 24.16
N ALA A 197 1.35 12.87 24.17
CA ALA A 197 0.62 12.69 25.42
C ALA A 197 1.05 11.32 26.02
N PRO A 198 1.30 11.23 27.33
CA PRO A 198 1.92 10.05 27.93
C PRO A 198 0.90 8.91 28.01
N ALA A 199 1.15 7.84 27.27
CA ALA A 199 0.47 6.56 27.49
C ALA A 199 1.07 5.87 28.71
N ALA A 200 0.20 5.51 29.64
CA ALA A 200 0.48 4.73 30.82
C ALA A 200 1.19 3.40 30.47
N ALA A 201 2.27 3.09 31.19
CA ALA A 201 2.78 1.74 31.32
C ALA A 201 3.41 1.57 32.72
N ALA A 202 2.75 0.79 33.57
CA ALA A 202 3.39 0.05 34.65
C ALA A 202 3.57 -1.41 34.18
N PRO A 203 4.27 -2.27 34.93
CA PRO A 203 5.66 -2.20 35.35
C PRO A 203 6.45 -3.43 34.85
N SER A 204 7.77 -3.33 34.70
CA SER A 204 8.63 -4.52 34.70
C SER A 204 10.05 -4.20 35.17
N THR A 205 10.35 -4.75 36.33
CA THR A 205 11.68 -5.14 36.83
C THR A 205 12.53 -5.80 35.76
N ASP A 206 13.82 -5.45 35.64
CA ASP A 206 14.97 -6.33 35.97
C ASP A 206 16.33 -5.70 35.61
N SER A 207 17.18 -5.60 36.64
CA SER A 207 18.65 -5.75 36.77
C SER A 207 19.71 -5.27 35.76
N GLY A 208 20.73 -4.62 36.35
CA GLY A 208 22.19 -4.72 36.05
C GLY A 208 22.73 -3.76 34.97
N SER A 209 23.89 -3.11 35.06
CA SER A 209 24.98 -2.94 36.03
C SER A 209 26.06 -2.07 35.32
N ASP A 210 26.84 -1.26 36.07
CA ASP A 210 28.19 -0.70 35.71
C ASP A 210 28.26 0.37 34.58
N GLN A 211 29.01 1.48 34.58
CA GLN A 211 30.19 2.04 35.29
C GLN A 211 30.12 3.59 35.09
N LYS A 212 30.25 4.48 36.10
CA LYS A 212 31.45 4.99 36.80
C LYS A 212 32.55 5.66 35.92
N LYS A 213 32.46 7.00 35.82
CA LYS A 213 33.47 8.03 36.21
C LYS A 213 34.89 7.95 35.63
N THR A 214 35.25 8.94 34.79
CA THR A 214 36.53 9.67 34.61
C THR A 214 36.33 10.59 33.39
N GLU A 215 36.65 11.88 33.33
CA GLU A 215 37.45 12.84 34.12
C GLU A 215 36.70 14.18 34.22
#